data_AF-A0A819FJG1-F1
#
_entry.id   AF-A0A819FJG1-F1
#
_cell.length_a   1.000
_cell.length_b   1.000
_cell.length_c   1.000
_cell.angle_alpha   90.00
_cell.angle_beta   90.00
_cell.angle_gamma   90.00
#
_symmetry.space_group_name_H-M   'P 1'
#
loop_
_entity.id
_entity.type
_entity.pdbx_description
1 polymer ?
#
loop_
_entity_poly.entity_id
_entity_poly.type
_entity_poly.pdbx_seq_one_letter_code
_entity_poly.pdbx_strand_id
1 'polypeptide(L)'
;MAKPIGSRPARLYGLPKLHKPNENYPLRPVMSAIKTVGYGLGKMLKNRLSHLRTSLYVIQDSFDFLNKIKSSKNVDKILVSYDVVSLFTNVPLTYTIDSVLDQMYPT
;
A
#
# COMPACT_ATOMS: atom_id res chain seq x y z
N MET A 1 19.08 -32.03 -19.87
CA MET A 1 17.68 -31.58 -20.00
C MET A 1 17.61 -30.10 -19.63
N ALA A 2 17.26 -29.21 -20.56
CA ALA A 2 17.02 -27.81 -20.26
C ALA A 2 15.64 -27.66 -19.60
N LYS A 3 15.62 -27.23 -18.34
CA LYS A 3 14.36 -26.88 -17.65
C LYS A 3 14.01 -25.45 -18.03
N PRO A 4 12.82 -25.17 -18.59
CA PRO A 4 12.44 -23.79 -18.87
C PRO A 4 12.42 -23.00 -17.56
N ILE A 5 13.26 -21.97 -17.49
CA ILE A 5 13.37 -21.05 -16.36
C ILE A 5 12.46 -19.84 -16.68
N GLY A 6 11.15 -20.07 -16.68
CA GLY A 6 10.14 -19.06 -17.00
C GLY A 6 9.61 -18.31 -15.78
N SER A 7 8.81 -17.27 -16.02
CA SER A 7 8.03 -16.60 -14.98
C SER A 7 7.01 -17.56 -14.35
N ARG A 8 6.81 -17.47 -13.04
CA ARG A 8 5.76 -18.23 -12.34
C ARG A 8 4.42 -17.49 -12.45
N PRO A 9 3.28 -18.18 -12.56
CA PRO A 9 1.98 -17.54 -12.40
C PRO A 9 1.82 -16.90 -11.01
N ALA A 10 0.99 -15.86 -10.92
CA ALA A 10 0.65 -15.26 -9.64
C ALA A 10 -0.08 -16.27 -8.75
N ARG A 11 0.11 -16.17 -7.43
CA ARG A 11 -0.53 -17.05 -6.45
C ARG A 11 -1.52 -16.26 -5.60
N LEU A 12 -2.78 -16.68 -5.59
CA LEU A 12 -3.81 -16.13 -4.71
C LEU A 12 -3.97 -17.05 -3.50
N TYR A 13 -3.91 -16.50 -2.29
CA TYR A 13 -4.18 -17.23 -1.05
C TYR A 13 -4.81 -16.30 -0.01
N GLY A 14 -5.46 -16.87 1.01
CA GLY A 14 -6.10 -16.13 2.09
C GLY A 14 -5.27 -16.14 3.38
N LEU A 15 -5.15 -15.00 4.05
CA LEU A 15 -4.63 -14.91 5.42
C LEU A 15 -5.76 -14.55 6.39
N PRO A 16 -5.93 -15.24 7.53
CA PRO A 16 -7.00 -14.94 8.47
C PRO A 16 -6.80 -13.56 9.11
N LYS A 17 -7.87 -12.78 9.21
CA LYS A 17 -7.89 -11.53 9.99
C LYS A 17 -8.10 -11.87 11.48
N LEU A 18 -7.00 -12.16 12.17
CA LEU A 18 -7.01 -12.59 13.59
C LEU A 18 -7.69 -11.61 14.56
N HIS A 19 -7.73 -10.31 14.22
CA HIS A 19 -8.36 -9.26 15.02
C HIS A 19 -9.90 -9.19 14.86
N LYS A 20 -10.52 -10.09 14.08
CA LYS A 20 -11.97 -10.14 13.84
C LYS A 20 -12.58 -11.50 14.21
N PRO A 21 -12.48 -11.93 15.48
CA PRO A 21 -13.09 -13.20 15.92
C PRO A 21 -14.62 -13.19 15.76
N ASN A 22 -15.26 -12.04 15.96
CA ASN A 22 -16.72 -11.87 15.85
C ASN A 22 -17.25 -12.04 14.41
N GLU A 23 -16.38 -12.01 13.40
CA GLU A 23 -16.71 -12.24 11.98
C GLU A 23 -16.25 -13.64 11.51
N ASN A 24 -15.96 -14.56 12.44
CA ASN A 24 -15.42 -15.89 12.15
C ASN A 24 -14.10 -15.85 11.35
N TYR A 25 -13.17 -14.97 11.75
CA TYR A 25 -11.82 -14.86 11.18
C TYR A 25 -11.81 -14.73 9.64
N PRO A 26 -12.43 -13.68 9.09
CA PRO A 26 -12.55 -13.51 7.64
C PRO A 26 -11.18 -13.53 6.96
N LEU A 27 -11.08 -14.15 5.79
CA LEU A 27 -9.84 -14.22 5.03
C LEU A 27 -9.56 -12.89 4.33
N ARG A 28 -8.30 -12.44 4.39
CA ARG A 28 -7.75 -11.38 3.55
C ARG A 28 -7.12 -12.03 2.32
N PRO A 29 -7.67 -11.83 1.11
CA PRO A 29 -7.03 -12.32 -0.10
C PRO A 29 -5.69 -11.59 -0.33
N VAL A 30 -4.65 -12.35 -0.66
CA VAL A 30 -3.31 -11.86 -0.97
C VAL A 30 -2.89 -12.44 -2.31
N MET A 31 -2.55 -11.55 -3.26
CA MET A 31 -1.97 -11.93 -4.53
C MET A 31 -0.45 -11.80 -4.45
N SER A 32 0.26 -12.93 -4.45
CA SER A 32 1.72 -12.94 -4.58
C SER A 32 2.12 -12.91 -6.05
N ALA A 33 2.67 -11.76 -6.47
CA ALA A 33 3.21 -11.54 -7.80
C ALA A 33 4.73 -11.81 -7.90
N ILE A 34 5.33 -12.45 -6.88
CA ILE A 34 6.78 -12.71 -6.84
C ILE A 34 7.19 -13.65 -7.98
N LYS A 35 8.23 -13.25 -8.74
CA LYS A 35 8.75 -14.00 -9.91
C LYS A 35 7.72 -14.19 -11.04
N THR A 36 6.67 -13.36 -11.09
CA THR A 36 5.78 -13.25 -12.25
C THR A 36 6.41 -12.39 -13.34
N VAL A 37 5.82 -12.39 -14.54
CA VAL A 37 6.25 -11.55 -15.69
C VAL A 37 6.35 -10.08 -15.28
N GLY A 38 5.35 -9.56 -14.55
CA GLY A 38 5.29 -8.16 -14.13
C GLY A 38 6.17 -7.80 -12.94
N TYR A 39 6.82 -8.77 -12.28
CA TYR A 39 7.55 -8.52 -11.03
C TYR A 39 8.72 -7.53 -11.22
N GLY A 40 9.49 -7.71 -12.30
CA GLY A 40 10.63 -6.83 -12.61
C GLY A 40 10.19 -5.40 -12.87
N LEU A 41 9.13 -5.24 -13.68
CA LEU A 41 8.52 -3.94 -13.98
C LEU A 41 8.01 -3.26 -12.71
N GLY A 42 7.26 -3.97 -11.87
CA GLY A 42 6.77 -3.43 -10.60
C GLY A 42 7.90 -2.96 -9.67
N LYS A 43 9.02 -3.70 -9.62
CA LYS A 43 10.20 -3.29 -8.83
C LYS A 43 10.86 -2.04 -9.39
N MET A 44 10.99 -1.94 -10.72
CA MET A 44 11.51 -0.74 -11.38
C MET A 44 10.65 0.48 -11.09
N LEU A 45 9.33 0.36 -11.26
CA LEU A 45 8.37 1.43 -10.99
C LEU A 45 8.39 1.85 -9.52
N LYS A 46 8.38 0.90 -8.58
CA LYS A 46 8.50 1.19 -7.14
C LYS A 46 9.70 2.11 -6.85
N ASN A 47 10.86 1.81 -7.44
CA ASN A 47 12.06 2.60 -7.22
C ASN A 47 11.93 4.00 -7.82
N ARG A 48 11.43 4.10 -9.07
CA ARG A 48 11.22 5.38 -9.75
C ARG A 48 10.21 6.28 -9.02
N LEU A 49 9.11 5.72 -8.54
CA LEU A 49 8.01 6.44 -7.89
C LEU A 49 8.21 6.67 -6.39
N SER A 50 9.31 6.21 -5.81
CA SER A 50 9.53 6.24 -4.35
C SER A 50 9.46 7.64 -3.74
N HIS A 51 9.86 8.66 -4.48
CA HIS A 51 9.83 10.06 -4.08
C HIS A 51 8.40 10.63 -3.98
N LEU A 52 7.43 10.06 -4.71
CA LEU A 52 6.03 10.51 -4.64
C LEU A 52 5.35 10.11 -3.32
N ARG A 53 5.95 9.19 -2.55
CA ARG A 53 5.40 8.72 -1.27
C ARG A 53 5.71 9.68 -0.12
N THR A 54 6.68 10.58 -0.27
CA THR A 54 7.08 11.49 0.81
C THR A 54 6.19 12.72 0.84
N SER A 55 5.59 12.99 2.00
CA SER A 55 4.78 14.18 2.25
C SER A 55 4.87 14.55 3.73
N LEU A 56 4.68 15.84 4.04
CA LEU A 56 4.66 16.36 5.42
C LEU A 56 3.56 15.72 6.29
N TYR A 57 2.52 15.17 5.66
CA TYR A 57 1.40 14.52 6.33
C TYR A 57 1.57 13.01 6.49
N VAL A 58 2.64 12.42 5.93
CA VAL A 58 2.93 11.00 6.07
C VAL A 58 3.72 10.78 7.36
N ILE A 59 3.19 9.90 8.19
CA ILE A 59 3.87 9.39 9.39
C ILE A 59 4.77 8.23 8.98
N GLN A 60 6.04 8.24 9.41
CA GLN A 60 6.99 7.20 9.02
C GLN A 60 6.75 5.89 9.77
N ASP A 61 6.54 5.98 11.07
CA ASP A 61 6.31 4.84 11.95
C ASP A 61 5.55 5.25 13.22
N SER A 62 5.28 4.28 14.09
CA SER A 62 4.56 4.50 15.35
C SER A 62 5.30 5.41 16.33
N PHE A 63 6.63 5.49 16.28
CA PHE A 63 7.41 6.36 17.17
C PHE A 63 7.36 7.82 16.70
N ASP A 64 7.47 8.06 15.40
CA ASP A 64 7.25 9.37 14.77
C ASP A 64 5.84 9.90 15.10
N PHE A 65 4.82 9.03 15.01
CA PHE A 65 3.47 9.37 15.44
C PHE A 65 3.41 9.84 16.89
N LEU A 66 3.98 9.07 17.81
CA LEU A 66 3.99 9.38 19.25
C LEU A 66 4.71 10.69 19.54
N ASN A 67 5.81 10.98 18.83
CA ASN A 67 6.54 12.23 19.00
C ASN A 67 5.72 13.43 18.50
N LYS A 68 5.07 13.32 17.33
CA LYS A 68 4.22 14.36 16.75
C LYS A 68 2.97 14.65 17.58
N ILE A 69 2.31 13.62 18.10
CA ILE A 69 1.11 13.83 18.92
C ILE A 69 1.43 14.48 20.27
N LYS A 70 2.55 14.08 20.90
CA LYS A 70 3.02 14.67 22.17
C LYS A 70 3.48 16.13 22.01
N SER A 71 4.08 16.48 20.87
CA SER A 71 4.54 17.85 20.61
C SER A 71 3.42 18.78 20.16
N SER A 72 2.29 18.24 19.70
CA SER A 72 1.14 19.06 19.28
C SER A 72 0.35 19.62 20.46
N LYS A 73 0.03 20.91 20.41
CA LYS A 73 -0.87 21.57 21.37
C LYS A 73 -2.31 21.13 21.09
N ASN A 74 -2.78 20.12 21.81
CA ASN A 74 -4.08 19.47 21.63
C ASN A 74 -5.15 19.88 22.67
N VAL A 75 -5.02 21.07 23.26
CA VAL A 75 -6.06 21.60 24.15
C VAL A 75 -7.34 21.80 23.34
N ASP A 76 -8.45 21.26 23.85
CA ASP A 76 -9.80 21.34 23.26
C ASP A 76 -9.94 20.75 21.84
N LYS A 77 -9.12 19.76 21.48
CA LYS A 77 -9.22 19.06 20.19
C LYS A 77 -9.74 17.64 20.34
N ILE A 78 -10.46 17.19 19.31
CA ILE A 78 -10.94 15.81 19.18
C ILE A 78 -10.06 15.09 18.15
N LEU A 79 -9.59 13.90 18.50
CA LEU A 79 -8.92 13.01 17.55
C LEU A 79 -9.97 12.18 16.81
N VAL A 80 -9.97 12.26 15.48
CA VAL A 80 -10.85 11.47 14.62
C VAL A 80 -10.00 10.49 13.83
N SER A 81 -10.40 9.20 13.87
CA SER A 81 -9.76 8.14 13.10
C SER A 81 -10.60 7.77 11.89
N TYR A 82 -9.98 7.78 10.72
CA TYR A 82 -10.60 7.35 9.47
C TYR A 82 -9.90 6.08 8.98
N ASP A 83 -10.68 5.09 8.54
CA ASP A 83 -10.18 3.87 7.90
C ASP A 83 -10.78 3.73 6.50
N VAL A 84 -9.95 3.32 5.53
CA VAL A 84 -10.38 3.14 4.15
C VAL A 84 -10.79 1.70 3.93
N VAL A 85 -12.05 1.49 3.56
CA VAL A 85 -12.58 0.17 3.24
C VAL A 85 -11.94 -0.35 1.95
N SER A 86 -11.37 -1.56 2.02
CA SER A 86 -10.82 -2.30 0.87
C SER A 86 -9.84 -1.49 0.02
N LEU A 87 -8.88 -0.82 0.68
CA LEU A 87 -7.90 0.09 0.07
C LEU A 87 -7.32 -0.40 -1.27
N PHE A 88 -6.91 -1.67 -1.38
CA PHE A 88 -6.27 -2.17 -2.61
C PHE A 88 -7.22 -2.34 -3.79
N THR A 89 -8.50 -2.64 -3.56
CA THR A 89 -9.47 -2.87 -4.65
C THR A 89 -10.21 -1.60 -5.05
N ASN A 90 -10.21 -0.59 -4.18
CA ASN A 90 -10.96 0.65 -4.37
C ASN A 90 -10.07 1.82 -4.85
N VAL A 91 -8.83 1.56 -5.29
CA VAL A 91 -7.98 2.60 -5.90
C VAL A 91 -8.56 2.98 -7.27
N PRO A 92 -8.92 4.25 -7.53
CA PRO A 92 -9.40 4.69 -8.83
C PRO A 92 -8.23 4.71 -9.83
N LEU A 93 -8.10 3.64 -10.61
CA LEU A 93 -6.89 3.38 -11.40
C LEU A 93 -6.57 4.50 -12.39
N THR A 94 -7.54 4.92 -13.22
CA THR A 94 -7.34 5.98 -14.23
C THR A 94 -6.86 7.27 -13.58
N TYR A 95 -7.62 7.78 -12.61
CA TYR A 95 -7.24 9.00 -11.86
C TYR A 95 -5.86 8.89 -11.21
N THR A 96 -5.53 7.73 -10.64
CA THR A 96 -4.22 7.52 -9.99
C THR A 96 -3.09 7.51 -11.00
N ILE A 97 -3.29 6.89 -12.17
CA ILE A 97 -2.30 6.87 -13.25
C ILE A 97 -2.07 8.28 -13.77
N ASP A 98 -3.14 9.02 -14.06
CA ASP A 98 -3.06 10.39 -14.56
C ASP A 98 -2.35 11.31 -13.55
N SER A 99 -2.73 11.23 -12.26
CA SER A 99 -2.08 11.99 -11.19
C SER A 99 -0.57 11.70 -11.08
N VAL A 100 -0.16 10.44 -11.28
CA VAL A 100 1.26 10.06 -11.26
C VAL A 100 1.98 10.62 -12.49
N LEU A 101 1.36 10.58 -13.66
CA LEU A 101 1.94 11.12 -14.89
C LEU A 101 2.12 12.64 -14.79
N ASP A 102 1.13 13.37 -14.28
CA ASP A 102 1.21 14.82 -14.05
C ASP A 102 2.36 15.20 -13.12
N GLN A 103 2.59 14.40 -12.06
CA GLN A 103 3.70 14.62 -11.14
C GLN A 103 5.06 14.27 -11.75
N MET A 104 5.12 13.29 -12.65
CA MET A 104 6.38 12.86 -13.28
C MET A 104 6.78 13.72 -14.48
N TYR A 105 5.81 14.28 -15.19
CA TYR A 105 6.00 15.01 -16.44
C TYR A 105 5.17 16.31 -16.45
N PRO A 106 5.50 17.27 -15.57
CA PRO A 106 4.82 18.55 -15.54
C PRO A 106 5.05 19.29 -16.87
N THR A 107 3.95 19.65 -17.54
CA THR A 107 3.95 20.56 -18.71
C THR A 107 4.19 22.00 -18.31
#